data_AF-A0A916XWI4-F1
#
_entry.id   AF-A0A916XWI4-F1
#
_cell.length_a   1.000
_cell.length_b   1.000
_cell.length_c   1.000
_cell.angle_alpha   90.00
_cell.angle_beta   90.00
_cell.angle_gamma   90.00
#
_symmetry.space_group_name_H-M   'P 1'
#
loop_
_entity.id
_entity.type
_entity.pdbx_description
1 polymer ?
#
loop_
_entity_poly.entity_id
_entity_poly.type
_entity_poly.pdbx_seq_one_letter_code
_entity_poly.pdbx_strand_id
1 'polypeptide(L)'
;MFAETHRLDEAGRHRWRPIAPCGRVDVAFDRPGLAWQGGAYVDMNVGAEPLEAGFRRWGWAREDDAGTTRIRYDLVGRSGDRRRLAFEYGCDGRMQAIEPAPMHRLARTGWRVAREAGGAAPPRVLRTLEDTPFYSRSMLGCAGAGAERRAIHETVDLDRFSARWVQMLLPFRMPRWTRGSAGGSGR
;
A
#
# COMPACT_ATOMS: atom_id res chain seq x y z
N MET A 1 14.76 10.97 14.25
CA MET A 1 14.87 10.41 12.89
C MET A 1 14.64 8.91 12.99
N PHE A 2 13.74 8.33 12.20
CA PHE A 2 13.44 6.90 12.29
C PHE A 2 14.55 6.08 11.61
N ALA A 3 15.24 5.25 12.39
CA ALA A 3 16.40 4.47 11.93
C ALA A 3 16.13 2.96 11.83
N GLU A 4 15.01 2.50 12.37
CA GLU A 4 14.73 1.08 12.50
C GLU A 4 14.41 0.43 11.16
N THR A 5 14.96 -0.77 10.97
CA THR A 5 14.77 -1.59 9.77
C THR A 5 14.10 -2.89 10.15
N HIS A 6 13.02 -3.22 9.45
CA HIS A 6 12.13 -4.33 9.75
C HIS A 6 12.32 -5.46 8.75
N ARG A 7 12.40 -6.70 9.26
CA ARG A 7 12.50 -7.91 8.43
C ARG A 7 11.12 -8.30 7.89
N LEU A 8 11.00 -8.42 6.58
CA LEU A 8 9.76 -8.76 5.88
C LEU A 8 9.58 -10.27 5.69
N ASP A 9 10.67 -11.03 5.80
CA ASP A 9 10.69 -12.49 5.81
C ASP A 9 11.45 -13.00 7.05
N GLU A 10 11.31 -14.29 7.34
CA GLU A 10 11.97 -14.92 8.49
C GLU A 10 13.50 -14.87 8.38
N ALA A 11 14.04 -15.12 7.18
CA ALA A 11 15.47 -15.13 6.91
C ALA A 11 16.09 -13.73 6.79
N GLY A 12 15.26 -12.66 6.80
CA GLY A 12 15.72 -11.28 6.70
C GLY A 12 16.37 -10.93 5.36
N ARG A 13 16.07 -11.69 4.29
CA ARG A 13 16.52 -11.40 2.92
C ARG A 13 15.85 -10.16 2.36
N HIS A 14 14.65 -9.83 2.86
CA HIS A 14 13.87 -8.66 2.49
C HIS A 14 13.66 -7.78 3.72
N ARG A 15 13.98 -6.50 3.58
CA ARG A 15 13.92 -5.52 4.66
C ARG A 15 13.23 -4.25 4.20
N TRP A 16 12.50 -3.63 5.11
CA TRP A 16 11.82 -2.36 4.93
C TRP A 16 12.27 -1.37 6.00
N ARG A 17 12.39 -0.09 5.64
CA ARG A 17 12.64 0.99 6.58
C ARG A 17 11.83 2.22 6.20
N PRO A 18 11.08 2.82 7.13
CA PRO A 18 10.53 4.16 6.94
C PRO A 18 11.66 5.18 7.08
N ILE A 19 11.82 6.03 6.06
CA ILE A 19 12.80 7.13 6.06
C ILE A 19 12.18 8.38 6.68
N ALA A 20 10.99 8.74 6.19
CA ALA A 20 10.20 9.86 6.68
C ALA A 20 8.73 9.42 6.74
N PRO A 21 8.30 8.71 7.81
CA PRO A 21 6.93 8.23 7.91
C PRO A 21 5.94 9.40 8.08
N CYS A 22 6.40 10.51 8.65
CA CYS A 22 5.66 11.75 8.81
C CYS A 22 6.41 12.89 8.11
N GLY A 23 6.24 13.01 6.79
CA GLY A 23 6.87 14.03 5.97
C GLY A 23 5.88 15.09 5.48
N ARG A 24 6.43 16.19 4.93
CA ARG A 24 5.71 17.06 4.00
C ARG A 24 6.39 17.01 2.63
N VAL A 25 5.60 17.12 1.58
CA VAL A 25 6.08 17.21 0.21
C VAL A 25 5.55 18.46 -0.46
N ASP A 26 6.41 19.07 -1.23
CA ASP A 26 6.12 20.14 -2.18
C ASP A 26 6.42 19.58 -3.57
N VAL A 27 5.41 19.53 -4.44
CA VAL A 27 5.54 19.00 -5.79
C VAL A 27 5.21 20.11 -6.77
N ALA A 28 6.08 20.31 -7.75
CA ALA A 28 5.87 21.19 -8.90
C ALA A 28 6.30 20.47 -10.19
N PHE A 29 5.39 20.38 -11.15
CA PHE A 29 5.65 19.84 -12.48
C PHE A 29 5.42 20.92 -13.53
N ASP A 30 6.45 21.25 -14.32
CA ASP A 30 6.37 22.26 -15.39
C ASP A 30 5.34 21.90 -16.48
N ARG A 31 5.25 20.61 -16.81
CA ARG A 31 4.21 20.05 -17.68
C ARG A 31 3.52 18.92 -16.92
N PRO A 32 2.26 19.06 -16.50
CA PRO A 32 1.22 19.95 -17.01
C PRO A 32 1.03 21.29 -16.24
N GLY A 33 2.06 21.84 -15.60
CA GLY A 33 1.92 23.08 -14.81
C GLY A 33 1.17 22.85 -13.49
N LEU A 34 1.44 21.72 -12.83
CA LEU A 34 0.74 21.30 -11.61
C LEU A 34 1.65 21.50 -10.40
N ALA A 35 1.17 22.21 -9.38
CA ALA A 35 1.83 22.32 -8.10
C ALA A 35 0.86 22.01 -6.95
N TRP A 36 1.35 21.31 -5.92
CA TRP A 36 0.60 21.05 -4.69
C TRP A 36 1.55 20.75 -3.54
N GLN A 37 1.05 20.92 -2.31
CA GLN A 37 1.76 20.63 -1.08
C GLN A 37 0.89 19.71 -0.21
N GLY A 38 1.50 18.86 0.61
CA GLY A 38 0.73 17.98 1.48
C GLY A 38 1.57 17.08 2.38
N GLY A 39 0.88 16.21 3.11
CA GLY A 39 1.51 15.14 3.88
C GLY A 39 2.18 14.11 2.97
N ALA A 40 3.32 13.62 3.41
CA ALA A 40 4.15 12.69 2.65
C ALA A 40 4.66 11.56 3.54
N TYR A 41 5.00 10.45 2.88
CA TYR A 41 5.63 9.30 3.49
C TYR A 41 6.71 8.83 2.54
N VAL A 42 7.90 8.57 3.08
CA VAL A 42 9.04 8.04 2.32
C VAL A 42 9.58 6.83 3.05
N ASP A 43 9.79 5.75 2.31
CA ASP A 43 10.42 4.53 2.78
C ASP A 43 11.42 3.96 1.79
N MET A 44 12.08 2.89 2.22
CA MET A 44 12.95 2.08 1.39
C MET A 44 12.67 0.60 1.64
N ASN A 45 12.78 -0.18 0.57
CA ASN A 45 12.84 -1.62 0.61
C ASN A 45 14.18 -2.07 0.03
N VAL A 46 14.78 -3.08 0.65
CA VAL A 46 16.01 -3.73 0.14
C VAL A 46 15.85 -5.24 0.23
N GLY A 47 16.27 -5.94 -0.83
CA GLY A 47 16.18 -7.38 -0.96
C GLY A 47 17.51 -7.97 -1.46
N ALA A 48 17.89 -9.14 -0.93
CA ALA A 48 19.00 -9.94 -1.46
C ALA A 48 18.58 -10.82 -2.68
N GLU A 49 17.29 -10.85 -2.98
CA GLU A 49 16.69 -11.61 -4.07
C GLU A 49 15.44 -10.86 -4.61
N PRO A 50 14.90 -11.23 -5.79
CA PRO A 50 13.63 -10.71 -6.29
C PRO A 50 12.45 -11.07 -5.37
N LEU A 51 11.40 -10.23 -5.35
CA LEU A 51 10.23 -10.43 -4.48
C LEU A 51 9.54 -11.77 -4.75
N GLU A 52 9.41 -12.16 -6.02
CA GLU A 52 8.76 -13.40 -6.43
C GLU A 52 9.52 -14.66 -6.01
N ALA A 53 10.81 -14.56 -5.69
CA ALA A 53 11.58 -15.65 -5.09
C ALA A 53 11.27 -15.82 -3.59
N GLY A 54 10.87 -14.74 -2.91
CA GLY A 54 10.59 -14.74 -1.46
C GLY A 54 9.12 -14.91 -1.09
N PHE A 55 8.20 -14.33 -1.87
CA PHE A 55 6.79 -14.18 -1.48
C PHE A 55 5.83 -14.57 -2.59
N ARG A 56 4.70 -15.19 -2.24
CA ARG A 56 3.53 -15.42 -3.12
C ARG A 56 2.63 -14.21 -3.19
N ARG A 57 2.46 -13.52 -2.07
CA ARG A 57 1.57 -12.36 -1.96
C ARG A 57 2.17 -11.30 -1.05
N TRP A 58 1.97 -10.06 -1.44
CA TRP A 58 2.39 -8.90 -0.69
C TRP A 58 1.23 -7.93 -0.54
N GLY A 59 0.85 -7.64 0.69
CA GLY A 59 -0.11 -6.61 1.06
C GLY A 59 0.61 -5.52 1.84
N TRP A 60 0.34 -4.26 1.49
CA TRP A 60 0.84 -3.11 2.22
C TRP A 60 -0.24 -2.06 2.35
N ALA A 61 -0.33 -1.40 3.50
CA ALA A 61 -1.20 -0.26 3.66
C ALA A 61 -0.59 0.83 4.51
N ARG A 62 -0.85 2.07 4.13
CA ARG A 62 -0.58 3.28 4.90
C ARG A 62 -1.86 4.02 5.19
N GLU A 63 -2.07 4.37 6.45
CA GLU A 63 -3.15 5.22 6.91
C GLU A 63 -2.55 6.43 7.61
N ASP A 64 -3.00 7.62 7.24
CA ASP A 64 -2.58 8.88 7.87
C ASP A 64 -3.73 9.37 8.77
N ASP A 65 -3.42 9.71 10.03
CA ASP A 65 -4.39 10.05 11.06
C ASP A 65 -3.83 11.13 12.01
N ALA A 66 -4.25 12.38 11.80
CA ALA A 66 -4.06 13.51 12.71
C ALA A 66 -2.67 13.61 13.40
N GLY A 67 -1.58 13.45 12.64
CA GLY A 67 -0.21 13.50 13.17
C GLY A 67 0.41 12.14 13.50
N THR A 68 -0.25 11.06 13.11
CA THR A 68 0.28 9.70 13.14
C THR A 68 0.16 9.05 11.76
N THR A 69 1.11 8.18 11.44
CA THR A 69 1.08 7.34 10.24
C THR A 69 1.15 5.88 10.66
N ARG A 70 0.14 5.11 10.27
CA ARG A 70 0.09 3.67 10.51
C ARG A 70 0.48 2.91 9.27
N ILE A 71 1.43 1.98 9.42
CA ILE A 71 1.91 1.11 8.36
C ILE A 71 1.54 -0.33 8.71
N ARG A 72 1.00 -1.05 7.74
CA ARG A 72 0.65 -2.47 7.86
C ARG A 72 1.23 -3.25 6.69
N TYR A 73 1.86 -4.38 6.99
CA TYR A 73 2.25 -5.40 6.01
C TYR A 73 1.47 -6.68 6.25
N ASP A 74 1.10 -7.34 5.16
CA ASP A 74 0.51 -8.68 5.15
C ASP A 74 1.19 -9.50 4.05
N LEU A 75 2.08 -10.39 4.46
CA LEU A 75 3.01 -11.09 3.57
C LEU A 75 2.73 -12.58 3.62
N VAL A 76 2.73 -13.23 2.45
CA VAL A 76 2.67 -14.69 2.34
C VAL A 76 3.94 -15.15 1.63
N GLY A 77 4.79 -15.87 2.36
CA GLY A 77 6.05 -16.41 1.85
C GLY A 77 5.84 -17.57 0.87
N ARG A 78 6.91 -17.99 0.19
CA ARG A 78 6.85 -19.09 -0.79
C ARG A 78 6.47 -20.44 -0.19
N SER A 79 6.82 -20.70 1.07
CA SER A 79 6.40 -21.90 1.81
C SER A 79 4.95 -21.82 2.31
N GLY A 80 4.30 -20.64 2.19
CA GLY A 80 2.93 -20.41 2.64
C GLY A 80 2.82 -19.83 4.05
N ASP A 81 3.94 -19.58 4.73
CA ASP A 81 3.98 -18.84 5.98
C ASP A 81 3.41 -17.43 5.80
N ARG A 82 2.69 -16.94 6.81
CA ARG A 82 2.09 -15.61 6.79
C ARG A 82 2.74 -14.75 7.86
N ARG A 83 3.29 -13.61 7.45
CA ARG A 83 3.86 -12.59 8.35
C ARG A 83 3.04 -11.32 8.26
N ARG A 84 2.67 -10.78 9.42
CA ARG A 84 1.98 -9.49 9.53
C ARG A 84 2.79 -8.56 10.41
N LEU A 85 3.00 -7.34 9.94
CA LEU A 85 3.66 -6.29 10.70
C LEU A 85 2.71 -5.10 10.78
N ALA A 86 2.66 -4.44 11.93
CA ALA A 86 1.89 -3.22 12.07
C ALA A 86 2.63 -2.25 13.01
N PHE A 87 2.73 -0.99 12.58
CA PHE A 87 3.46 0.04 13.30
C PHE A 87 2.68 1.35 13.25
N GLU A 88 2.81 2.13 14.31
CA GLU A 88 2.35 3.51 14.37
C GLU A 88 3.56 4.43 14.57
N TYR A 89 3.68 5.44 13.71
CA TYR A 89 4.71 6.46 13.74
C TYR A 89 4.07 7.80 14.09
N GLY A 90 4.48 8.41 15.19
CA GLY A 90 4.07 9.77 15.56
C GLY A 90 4.97 10.82 14.90
N CYS A 91 4.39 11.96 14.50
CA CYS A 91 5.16 13.11 14.02
C CYS A 91 6.16 13.66 15.06
N ASP A 92 6.01 13.29 16.33
CA ASP A 92 6.92 13.60 17.44
C ASP A 92 8.18 12.71 17.45
N GLY A 93 8.32 11.78 16.51
CA GLY A 93 9.45 10.87 16.41
C GLY A 93 9.26 9.57 17.17
N ARG A 94 8.11 9.36 17.84
CA ARG A 94 7.82 8.08 18.51
C ARG A 94 7.40 7.01 17.51
N MET A 95 7.81 5.79 17.79
CA MET A 95 7.41 4.60 17.03
C MET A 95 6.96 3.53 18.01
N GLN A 96 5.86 2.85 17.67
CA GLN A 96 5.42 1.67 18.39
C GLN A 96 4.96 0.58 17.42
N ALA A 97 5.31 -0.67 17.71
CA ALA A 97 4.62 -1.81 17.13
C ALA A 97 3.21 -1.88 17.72
N ILE A 98 2.24 -2.17 16.85
CA ILE A 98 0.83 -2.35 17.25
C ILE A 98 0.36 -3.73 16.81
N GLU A 99 -0.72 -4.20 17.43
CA GLU A 99 -1.24 -5.51 17.08
C GLU A 99 -1.85 -5.51 15.67
N PRO A 100 -1.50 -6.47 14.79
CA PRO A 100 -2.08 -6.54 13.45
C PRO A 100 -3.60 -6.71 13.50
N ALA A 101 -4.31 -5.79 12.87
CA ALA A 101 -5.77 -5.83 12.79
C ALA A 101 -6.30 -7.11 12.08
N PRO A 102 -7.55 -7.51 12.36
CA PRO A 102 -8.22 -8.56 11.59
C PRO A 102 -8.22 -8.27 10.09
N MET A 103 -8.02 -9.31 9.30
CA MET A 103 -7.99 -9.22 7.83
C MET A 103 -9.39 -9.42 7.25
N HIS A 104 -9.77 -8.55 6.32
CA HIS A 104 -11.05 -8.59 5.63
C HIS A 104 -10.84 -8.77 4.13
N ARG A 105 -11.58 -9.71 3.52
CA ARG A 105 -11.56 -9.88 2.06
C ARG A 105 -12.22 -8.68 1.40
N LEU A 106 -11.57 -8.14 0.38
CA LEU A 106 -12.13 -7.12 -0.50
C LEU A 106 -12.60 -7.77 -1.80
N ALA A 107 -13.48 -7.08 -2.53
CA ALA A 107 -13.83 -7.48 -3.89
C ALA A 107 -12.57 -7.65 -4.75
N ARG A 108 -12.55 -8.63 -5.65
CA ARG A 108 -11.44 -8.80 -6.60
C ARG A 108 -11.37 -7.59 -7.55
N THR A 109 -10.19 -7.32 -8.08
CA THR A 109 -10.01 -6.25 -9.08
C THR A 109 -10.58 -6.64 -10.45
N GLY A 110 -10.58 -5.73 -11.42
CA GLY A 110 -10.97 -6.03 -12.80
C GLY A 110 -10.12 -7.14 -13.42
N TRP A 111 -8.83 -7.16 -13.11
CA TRP A 111 -7.91 -8.26 -13.46
C TRP A 111 -8.05 -9.50 -12.58
N ARG A 112 -9.06 -9.52 -11.70
CA ARG A 112 -9.35 -10.59 -10.75
C ARG A 112 -8.23 -10.82 -9.74
N VAL A 113 -7.43 -9.82 -9.38
CA VAL A 113 -6.45 -9.95 -8.28
C VAL A 113 -7.23 -10.07 -6.96
N ALA A 114 -6.89 -11.06 -6.13
CA ALA A 114 -7.50 -11.25 -4.81
C ALA A 114 -6.89 -10.27 -3.81
N ARG A 115 -7.71 -9.66 -2.96
CA ARG A 115 -7.28 -8.59 -2.04
C ARG A 115 -7.86 -8.83 -0.65
N GLU A 116 -7.05 -8.53 0.36
CA GLU A 116 -7.48 -8.46 1.76
C GLU A 116 -6.82 -7.25 2.39
N ALA A 117 -7.54 -6.58 3.28
CA ALA A 117 -7.04 -5.41 4.00
C ALA A 117 -7.31 -5.57 5.50
N GLY A 118 -6.37 -5.11 6.32
CA GLY A 118 -6.52 -5.10 7.77
C GLY A 118 -7.38 -3.93 8.24
N GLY A 119 -8.26 -4.17 9.22
CA GLY A 119 -9.07 -3.12 9.84
C GLY A 119 -9.89 -3.64 11.02
N ALA A 120 -10.25 -2.74 11.95
CA ALA A 120 -11.16 -3.08 13.06
C ALA A 120 -12.55 -3.49 12.55
N ALA A 121 -12.97 -2.90 11.43
CA ALA A 121 -14.16 -3.28 10.66
C ALA A 121 -13.78 -3.43 9.17
N PRO A 122 -14.61 -4.11 8.36
CA PRO A 122 -14.36 -4.27 6.93
C PRO A 122 -14.10 -2.93 6.22
N PRO A 123 -12.90 -2.70 5.65
CA PRO A 123 -12.62 -1.48 4.91
C PRO A 123 -13.45 -1.40 3.62
N ARG A 124 -13.80 -0.17 3.21
CA ARG A 124 -14.52 0.08 1.95
C ARG A 124 -13.56 0.57 0.89
N VAL A 125 -13.69 0.07 -0.34
CA VAL A 125 -12.89 0.59 -1.47
C VAL A 125 -13.52 1.90 -1.93
N LEU A 126 -12.86 3.03 -1.64
CA LEU A 126 -13.31 4.36 -2.08
C LEU A 126 -12.95 4.61 -3.54
N ARG A 127 -11.73 4.23 -3.93
CA ARG A 127 -11.23 4.41 -5.28
C ARG A 127 -10.14 3.40 -5.62
N THR A 128 -10.19 2.80 -6.80
CA THR A 128 -9.06 2.06 -7.37
C THR A 128 -8.18 3.03 -8.14
N LEU A 129 -6.90 3.13 -7.76
CA LEU A 129 -5.91 4.02 -8.37
C LEU A 129 -5.13 3.29 -9.47
N GLU A 130 -4.84 2.02 -9.25
CA GLU A 130 -4.17 1.13 -10.22
C GLU A 130 -4.82 -0.25 -10.18
N ASP A 131 -5.07 -0.83 -11.36
CA ASP A 131 -5.64 -2.17 -11.54
C ASP A 131 -4.91 -2.85 -12.70
N THR A 132 -4.05 -3.80 -12.37
CA THR A 132 -3.19 -4.51 -13.32
C THR A 132 -3.26 -6.02 -13.11
N PRO A 133 -2.70 -6.83 -14.04
CA PRO A 133 -2.75 -8.29 -13.95
C PRO A 133 -2.20 -8.91 -12.67
N PHE A 134 -1.35 -8.22 -11.91
CA PHE A 134 -0.72 -8.74 -10.69
C PHE A 134 -0.65 -7.71 -9.55
N TYR A 135 -0.71 -6.41 -9.86
CA TYR A 135 -0.62 -5.32 -8.89
C TYR A 135 -1.91 -4.49 -8.86
N SER A 136 -2.30 -4.06 -7.67
CA SER A 136 -3.38 -3.08 -7.52
C SER A 136 -3.11 -2.11 -6.39
N ARG A 137 -3.47 -0.85 -6.60
CA ARG A 137 -3.43 0.22 -5.59
C ARG A 137 -4.82 0.81 -5.44
N SER A 138 -5.28 0.98 -4.21
CA SER A 138 -6.60 1.52 -3.90
C SER A 138 -6.54 2.47 -2.72
N MET A 139 -7.42 3.46 -2.74
CA MET A 139 -7.79 4.24 -1.57
C MET A 139 -8.91 3.51 -0.83
N LEU A 140 -8.70 3.18 0.43
CA LEU A 140 -9.67 2.56 1.32
C LEU A 140 -10.21 3.58 2.33
N GLY A 141 -11.49 3.41 2.68
CA GLY A 141 -12.14 4.04 3.82
C GLY A 141 -12.16 3.05 4.97
N CYS A 142 -11.57 3.44 6.10
CA CYS A 142 -11.40 2.63 7.29
C CYS A 142 -12.16 3.25 8.45
N ALA A 143 -12.78 2.42 9.29
CA ALA A 143 -13.40 2.89 10.51
C ALA A 143 -12.35 3.53 11.45
N GLY A 144 -12.63 4.74 11.92
CA GLY A 144 -11.83 5.48 12.90
C GLY A 144 -12.66 5.95 14.07
N ALA A 145 -11.99 6.39 15.14
CA ALA A 145 -12.64 6.96 16.31
C ALA A 145 -13.29 8.30 15.94
N GLY A 146 -14.58 8.27 15.57
CA GLY A 146 -15.38 9.45 15.26
C GLY A 146 -15.32 9.97 13.82
N ALA A 147 -14.40 9.49 12.97
CA ALA A 147 -14.33 9.85 11.55
C ALA A 147 -13.81 8.71 10.65
N GLU A 148 -14.19 8.71 9.37
CA GLU A 148 -13.65 7.79 8.37
C GLU A 148 -12.20 8.16 8.04
N ARG A 149 -11.27 7.22 8.26
CA ARG A 149 -9.86 7.38 7.93
C ARG A 149 -9.58 6.85 6.53
N ARG A 150 -8.64 7.47 5.83
CA ARG A 150 -8.25 7.05 4.48
C ARG A 150 -6.93 6.31 4.52
N ALA A 151 -6.85 5.20 3.78
CA ALA A 151 -5.63 4.44 3.64
C ALA A 151 -5.29 4.19 2.16
N ILE A 152 -4.02 4.34 1.81
CA ILE A 152 -3.47 3.73 0.60
C ILE A 152 -3.27 2.25 0.89
N HIS A 153 -3.75 1.41 0.00
CA HIS A 153 -3.63 -0.04 0.10
C HIS A 153 -3.13 -0.62 -1.21
N GLU A 154 -2.11 -1.46 -1.11
CA GLU A 154 -1.45 -2.13 -2.22
C GLU A 154 -1.54 -3.64 -2.05
N THR A 155 -1.79 -4.31 -3.17
CA THR A 155 -1.71 -5.77 -3.28
C THR A 155 -0.83 -6.13 -4.45
N VAL A 156 0.10 -7.05 -4.24
CA VAL A 156 0.89 -7.71 -5.28
C VAL A 156 0.64 -9.22 -5.19
N ASP A 157 0.25 -9.81 -6.31
CA ASP A 157 0.17 -11.25 -6.52
C ASP A 157 1.42 -11.70 -7.29
N LEU A 158 2.39 -12.24 -6.56
CA LEU A 158 3.68 -12.60 -7.11
C LEU A 158 3.65 -13.97 -7.82
N ASP A 159 2.64 -14.79 -7.59
CA ASP A 159 2.38 -15.98 -8.43
C ASP A 159 1.96 -15.54 -9.83
N ARG A 160 1.06 -14.55 -9.91
CA ARG A 160 0.65 -13.97 -11.18
C ARG A 160 1.78 -13.19 -11.83
N PHE A 161 2.55 -12.40 -11.06
CA PHE A 161 3.73 -11.72 -11.61
C PHE A 161 4.67 -12.69 -12.32
N SER A 162 4.99 -13.84 -11.73
CA SER A 162 5.86 -14.85 -12.33
C SER A 162 5.24 -15.62 -13.51
N ALA A 163 3.94 -15.49 -13.74
CA ALA A 163 3.29 -16.19 -14.84
C ALA A 163 3.71 -15.59 -16.19
N ARG A 164 4.08 -16.46 -17.14
CA ARG A 164 4.56 -16.05 -18.48
C ARG A 164 3.61 -15.07 -19.17
N TRP A 165 2.31 -15.27 -19.05
CA TRP A 165 1.33 -14.39 -19.68
C TRP A 165 1.32 -12.98 -19.07
N VAL A 166 1.59 -12.82 -17.77
CA VAL A 166 1.75 -11.50 -17.15
C VAL A 166 3.06 -10.86 -17.60
N GLN A 167 4.15 -11.63 -17.62
CA GLN A 167 5.45 -11.16 -18.09
C GLN A 167 5.39 -10.62 -19.53
N MET A 168 4.64 -11.28 -20.42
CA MET A 168 4.40 -10.79 -21.79
C MET A 168 3.62 -9.47 -21.85
N LEU A 169 2.85 -9.12 -20.82
CA LEU A 169 2.07 -7.88 -20.77
C LEU A 169 2.87 -6.69 -20.20
N LEU A 170 3.97 -6.92 -19.48
CA LEU A 170 4.75 -5.86 -18.84
C LEU A 170 5.26 -4.75 -19.80
N PRO A 171 5.63 -5.03 -21.07
CA PRO A 171 6.04 -3.98 -21.99
C PRO A 171 4.90 -3.03 -22.41
N PHE A 172 3.65 -3.40 -22.19
CA PHE A 172 2.49 -2.62 -22.63
C PHE A 172 2.02 -1.67 -21.52
N ARG A 173 1.73 -0.41 -21.88
CA ARG A 173 1.15 0.55 -20.94
C ARG A 173 -0.28 0.15 -20.61
N MET A 174 -0.59 0.13 -19.32
CA MET A 174 -1.96 -0.09 -18.86
C MET A 174 -2.87 1.05 -19.32
N PRO A 175 -4.09 0.75 -19.82
CA PRO A 175 -5.07 1.78 -20.13
C PRO A 175 -5.36 2.62 -18.90
N ARG A 176 -5.27 3.95 -19.03
CA ARG A 176 -5.65 4.87 -17.95
C ARG A 176 -7.13 5.18 -18.11
N TRP A 177 -7.97 4.59 -17.27
CA TRP A 177 -9.40 4.82 -17.31
C TRP A 177 -9.72 6.15 -16.62
N THR A 178 -9.89 7.21 -17.39
CA THR A 178 -10.52 8.44 -16.90
C THR A 178 -12.01 8.19 -16.79
N ARG A 179 -12.49 7.63 -15.67
CA ARG A 179 -13.87 7.90 -15.28
C ARG A 179 -13.93 9.38 -14.92
N GLY A 180 -14.51 10.18 -15.81
CA GLY A 180 -14.82 11.56 -15.52
C GLY A 180 -15.63 11.62 -14.24
N SER A 181 -15.12 12.34 -13.24
CA SER A 181 -15.99 12.89 -12.21
C SER A 181 -16.95 13.83 -12.94
N ALA A 182 -18.20 13.41 -13.12
CA ALA A 182 -19.26 14.31 -13.52
C ALA A 182 -19.23 15.50 -12.56
N GLY A 183 -19.08 16.70 -13.12
CA GLY A 183 -19.00 17.94 -12.36
C GLY A 183 -20.24 18.11 -11.50
N GLY A 184 -20.03 18.26 -10.20
CA GLY A 184 -20.98 18.93 -9.32
C GLY A 184 -20.68 20.41 -9.33
N SER A 185 -21.23 21.15 -10.30
CA SER A 185 -21.47 22.58 -10.12
C SER A 185 -22.65 22.71 -9.14
N GLY A 186 -22.40 23.24 -7.96
CA GLY A 186 -23.44 23.55 -6.97
C GLY A 186 -22.93 24.70 -6.11
N ARG A 187 -23.57 25.84 -6.31
CA ARG A 187 -23.33 27.17 -5.74
C ARG A 187 -22.98 27.20 -4.26
#